data_AF-K1PSU0-F1
#
_entry.id   AF-K1PSU0-F1
#
_cell.length_a   1.000
_cell.length_b   1.000
_cell.length_c   1.000
_cell.angle_alpha   90.00
_cell.angle_beta   90.00
_cell.angle_gamma   90.00
#
_symmetry.space_group_name_H-M   'P 1'
#
loop_
_entity.id
_entity.type
_entity.pdbx_description
1 polymer ?
#
loop_
_entity_poly.entity_id
_entity_poly.type
_entity_poly.pdbx_seq_one_letter_code
_entity_poly.pdbx_strand_id
1 'polypeptide(L)'
;MFGQITPLSTATKENALSLNQPKTSFKELLDEPELVAIIQTGYKDLRYVTCLNEDKIWTSGETNDIKCFNIKGSLFQTIKTKSGNWRNDIAVDSDGDLLYSDCETKTVNIVKNGQIEELIRSKGWKPVNMCITSTGDLLVTMYSDNISQSKVVRYSGSTEKQTIQFDEEGNPLYSGNSAIKYITENRNHDICVADWEAGVVVVVNQDGKLRWRYTGHPSATKIKPFRPRGITTDSQSRILTADCRNHCIHIVDQIGQNDGIEGIASPIEDNPYVDVGGRSALRLNINTSKQDALCIYNELGPTLTTMVGAAEMGKLEMKVKVKEVGTDRSNIVQIADLNDNFPMPFERSNMWNNANIRWIYHGKTDVSAENLAVTMASAGYYRCVKKLDCPEAEHNNYIVETKTKMNNLLNNAPASFQGAVLRFQRGIYHYMSTRNNNFSNRSQKSTITVV
;
A
#
# COMPACT_ATOMS: atom_id res chain seq x y z
N MET A 1 24.56 -2.36 24.12
CA MET A 1 23.84 -2.75 25.36
C MET A 1 22.60 -1.86 25.43
N PHE A 2 21.42 -2.47 25.55
CA PHE A 2 20.11 -1.94 25.14
C PHE A 2 19.55 -0.85 26.06
N GLY A 3 18.90 0.17 25.50
CA GLY A 3 18.12 1.19 26.22
C GLY A 3 16.62 0.86 26.18
N GLN A 4 15.90 1.15 27.27
CA GLN A 4 14.53 0.70 27.52
C GLN A 4 13.55 1.89 27.48
N ILE A 5 12.38 1.70 26.88
CA ILE A 5 11.27 2.68 26.86
C ILE A 5 10.27 2.26 27.92
N THR A 6 9.89 3.17 28.84
CA THR A 6 8.86 2.92 29.86
C THR A 6 7.68 3.85 29.65
N PRO A 7 6.48 3.35 29.29
CA PRO A 7 5.23 4.10 29.38
C PRO A 7 4.67 4.04 30.81
N LEU A 8 4.17 5.16 31.33
CA LEU A 8 3.48 5.23 32.62
C LEU A 8 2.02 4.77 32.44
N SER A 9 1.57 3.80 33.23
CA SER A 9 0.16 3.40 33.32
C SER A 9 -0.49 4.01 34.57
N THR A 10 -1.68 4.58 34.41
CA THR A 10 -2.59 4.88 35.53
C THR A 10 -3.58 3.74 35.67
N ALA A 11 -3.62 3.13 36.86
CA ALA A 11 -4.40 1.95 37.18
C ALA A 11 -5.85 2.28 37.58
N THR A 12 -6.80 1.51 37.04
CA THR A 12 -7.99 1.06 37.78
C THR A 12 -8.34 -0.36 37.32
N LYS A 13 -8.52 -1.29 38.27
CA LYS A 13 -8.77 -2.72 38.07
C LYS A 13 -10.25 -2.98 37.68
N GLU A 14 -10.49 -3.86 36.71
CA GLU A 14 -11.07 -5.20 36.93
C GLU A 14 -11.18 -6.04 35.62
N ASN A 15 -10.66 -7.28 35.73
CA ASN A 15 -11.01 -8.54 35.06
C ASN A 15 -10.83 -8.75 33.53
N ALA A 16 -9.63 -9.24 33.21
CA ALA A 16 -9.29 -10.46 32.44
C ALA A 16 -9.95 -10.73 31.07
N LEU A 17 -9.14 -10.61 30.00
CA LEU A 17 -8.73 -11.71 29.10
C LEU A 17 -7.58 -11.19 28.21
N SER A 18 -6.53 -11.99 28.07
CA SER A 18 -5.25 -11.61 27.44
C SER A 18 -5.35 -11.49 25.92
N LEU A 19 -5.05 -10.31 25.36
CA LEU A 19 -4.66 -10.13 23.95
C LEU A 19 -3.18 -9.72 23.90
N ASN A 20 -2.29 -10.67 23.67
CA ASN A 20 -0.95 -10.39 23.17
C ASN A 20 -1.06 -10.15 21.66
N GLN A 21 -1.05 -8.89 21.22
CA GLN A 21 -0.79 -8.55 19.82
C GLN A 21 0.65 -8.02 19.67
N PRO A 22 1.42 -8.50 18.68
CA PRO A 22 2.70 -7.91 18.34
C PRO A 22 2.49 -6.52 17.71
N LYS A 23 3.20 -5.50 18.21
CA LYS A 23 3.29 -4.18 17.56
C LYS A 23 4.09 -4.31 16.27
N THR A 24 3.40 -4.42 15.15
CA THR A 24 3.99 -4.31 13.80
C THR A 24 4.42 -2.85 13.57
N SER A 25 5.72 -2.65 13.34
CA SER A 25 6.28 -1.36 12.94
C SER A 25 5.81 -1.02 11.53
N PHE A 26 5.14 0.13 11.36
CA PHE A 26 4.84 0.68 10.04
C PHE A 26 6.17 1.06 9.36
N LYS A 27 6.56 0.26 8.35
CA LYS A 27 7.69 0.54 7.47
C LYS A 27 7.26 1.66 6.52
N GLU A 28 8.04 2.74 6.41
CA GLU A 28 7.80 3.80 5.42
C GLU A 28 7.82 3.20 4.02
N LEU A 29 6.81 3.55 3.23
CA LEU A 29 6.67 3.13 1.84
C LEU A 29 7.59 3.98 0.95
N LEU A 30 8.20 3.38 -0.06
CA LEU A 30 9.20 4.05 -0.90
C LEU A 30 8.55 4.92 -1.99
N ASP A 31 9.19 6.03 -2.34
CA ASP A 31 8.78 6.92 -3.45
C ASP A 31 9.05 6.28 -4.83
N GLU A 32 10.02 5.38 -4.93
CA GLU A 32 10.31 4.58 -6.12
C GLU A 32 10.35 3.07 -5.80
N PRO A 33 9.83 2.20 -6.69
CA PRO A 33 9.87 0.75 -6.47
C PRO A 33 11.31 0.22 -6.50
N GLU A 34 11.81 -0.20 -5.36
CA GLU A 34 13.12 -0.87 -5.27
C GLU A 34 12.99 -2.36 -5.59
N LEU A 35 13.74 -2.84 -6.58
CA LEU A 35 13.85 -4.26 -6.89
C LEU A 35 14.65 -4.96 -5.79
N VAL A 36 13.99 -5.83 -5.04
CA VAL A 36 14.55 -6.56 -3.90
C VAL A 36 15.19 -7.87 -4.32
N ALA A 37 14.57 -8.60 -5.24
CA ALA A 37 15.06 -9.89 -5.71
C ALA A 37 14.47 -10.26 -7.07
N ILE A 38 15.23 -11.09 -7.80
CA ILE A 38 14.80 -11.78 -9.01
C ILE A 38 14.91 -13.28 -8.75
N ILE A 39 13.79 -14.00 -8.81
CA ILE A 39 13.75 -15.46 -8.62
C ILE A 39 13.49 -16.14 -9.96
N GLN A 40 14.42 -17.00 -10.39
CA GLN A 40 14.25 -17.84 -11.57
C GLN A 40 13.36 -19.04 -11.22
N THR A 41 12.10 -18.99 -11.69
CA THR A 41 11.08 -19.97 -11.29
C THR A 41 11.09 -21.22 -12.18
N GLY A 42 11.62 -21.09 -13.40
CA GLY A 42 11.62 -22.13 -14.43
C GLY A 42 10.22 -22.48 -14.95
N TYR A 43 9.23 -21.61 -14.75
CA TYR A 43 7.96 -21.68 -15.47
C TYR A 43 8.09 -20.93 -16.79
N LYS A 44 7.53 -21.50 -17.86
CA LYS A 44 7.38 -20.79 -19.14
C LYS A 44 6.51 -19.54 -18.98
N ASP A 45 5.42 -19.68 -18.22
CA ASP A 45 4.50 -18.59 -17.89
C ASP A 45 4.12 -18.71 -16.41
N LEU A 46 4.70 -17.85 -15.58
CA LEU A 46 4.28 -17.70 -14.18
C LEU A 46 2.87 -17.09 -14.13
N ARG A 47 2.02 -17.58 -13.23
CA ARG A 47 0.59 -17.21 -13.17
C ARG A 47 0.17 -16.63 -11.84
N TYR A 48 0.58 -17.25 -10.73
CA TYR A 48 0.13 -16.88 -9.39
C TYR A 48 1.28 -16.94 -8.40
N VAL A 49 1.28 -16.02 -7.43
CA VAL A 49 2.32 -15.96 -6.40
C VAL A 49 1.70 -15.62 -5.05
N THR A 50 2.11 -16.31 -4.00
CA THR A 50 1.64 -15.98 -2.65
C THR A 50 2.77 -16.16 -1.64
N CYS A 51 2.88 -15.25 -0.69
CA CYS A 51 3.94 -15.30 0.31
C CYS A 51 3.47 -16.13 1.49
N LEU A 52 4.28 -17.13 1.84
CA LEU A 52 4.11 -17.88 3.08
C LEU A 52 4.59 -17.04 4.27
N ASN A 53 5.73 -16.36 4.11
CA ASN A 53 6.31 -15.42 5.08
C ASN A 53 7.32 -14.50 4.38
N GLU A 54 8.11 -13.74 5.15
CA GLU A 54 9.08 -12.77 4.59
C GLU A 54 10.19 -13.41 3.74
N ASP A 55 10.44 -14.70 3.95
CA ASP A 55 11.54 -15.45 3.33
C ASP A 55 11.08 -16.44 2.27
N LYS A 56 9.80 -16.85 2.26
CA LYS A 56 9.29 -17.94 1.42
C LYS A 56 8.07 -17.54 0.60
N ILE A 57 8.09 -17.94 -0.67
CA ILE A 57 7.07 -17.61 -1.66
C ILE A 57 6.66 -18.87 -2.39
N TRP A 58 5.36 -19.10 -2.47
CA TRP A 58 4.75 -20.09 -3.35
C TRP A 58 4.46 -19.47 -4.71
N THR A 59 4.65 -20.27 -5.74
CA THR A 59 4.52 -19.87 -7.14
C THR A 59 3.80 -20.98 -7.91
N SER A 60 2.98 -20.59 -8.87
CA SER A 60 2.31 -21.50 -9.81
C SER A 60 2.34 -20.90 -11.21
N GLY A 61 2.49 -21.75 -12.23
CA GLY A 61 2.60 -21.35 -13.64
C GLY A 61 1.88 -22.31 -14.58
N GLU A 62 2.23 -22.26 -15.87
CA GLU A 62 1.71 -23.17 -16.90
C GLU A 62 2.27 -24.60 -16.84
N THR A 63 2.27 -25.18 -15.65
CA THR A 63 2.67 -26.56 -15.37
C THR A 63 1.79 -27.12 -14.25
N ASN A 64 1.94 -28.41 -13.94
CA ASN A 64 1.19 -29.07 -12.88
C ASN A 64 1.85 -29.01 -11.50
N ASP A 65 2.91 -28.22 -11.37
CA ASP A 65 3.68 -28.12 -10.13
C ASP A 65 3.60 -26.73 -9.51
N ILE A 66 3.39 -26.70 -8.19
CA ILE A 66 3.43 -25.52 -7.35
C ILE A 66 4.76 -25.55 -6.62
N LYS A 67 5.57 -24.50 -6.77
CA LYS A 67 6.93 -24.43 -6.24
C LYS A 67 7.04 -23.39 -5.14
N CYS A 68 7.68 -23.74 -4.03
CA CYS A 68 8.07 -22.81 -2.97
C CYS A 68 9.53 -22.44 -3.15
N PHE A 69 9.83 -21.16 -3.25
CA PHE A 69 11.18 -20.62 -3.27
C PHE A 69 11.44 -19.80 -2.01
N ASN A 70 12.71 -19.70 -1.62
CA ASN A 70 13.13 -18.63 -0.72
C ASN A 70 13.43 -17.34 -1.51
N ILE A 71 13.56 -16.21 -0.83
CA ILE A 71 13.89 -14.90 -1.45
C ILE A 71 15.25 -14.86 -2.18
N LYS A 72 16.14 -15.84 -1.92
CA LYS A 72 17.41 -16.00 -2.64
C LYS A 72 17.27 -16.83 -3.92
N GLY A 73 16.05 -17.26 -4.25
CA GLY A 73 15.74 -18.08 -5.41
C GLY A 73 16.03 -19.57 -5.25
N SER A 74 16.34 -20.06 -4.05
CA SER A 74 16.49 -21.51 -3.82
C SER A 74 15.13 -22.19 -3.70
N LEU A 75 14.93 -23.26 -4.45
CA LEU A 75 13.72 -24.10 -4.38
C LEU A 75 13.69 -24.87 -3.04
N PHE A 76 12.63 -24.65 -2.26
CA PHE A 76 12.40 -25.28 -0.97
C PHE A 76 11.51 -26.52 -1.08
N GLN A 77 10.43 -26.45 -1.88
CA GLN A 77 9.46 -27.53 -2.01
C GLN A 77 8.74 -27.49 -3.35
N THR A 78 8.32 -28.64 -3.86
CA THR A 78 7.47 -28.78 -5.04
C THR A 78 6.28 -29.67 -4.71
N ILE A 79 5.08 -29.24 -5.09
CA ILE A 79 3.82 -29.97 -4.92
C ILE A 79 3.24 -30.20 -6.30
N LYS A 80 2.73 -31.41 -6.58
CA LYS A 80 2.04 -31.71 -7.84
C LYS A 80 0.54 -31.64 -7.65
N THR A 81 -0.14 -30.90 -8.51
CA THR A 81 -1.61 -30.81 -8.50
C THR A 81 -2.23 -32.10 -9.03
N LYS A 82 -3.44 -32.43 -8.56
CA LYS A 82 -4.12 -33.69 -8.89
C LYS A 82 -4.55 -33.77 -10.36
N SER A 83 -5.15 -32.70 -10.91
CA SER A 83 -5.65 -32.69 -12.29
C SER A 83 -4.56 -32.57 -13.36
N GLY A 84 -3.36 -32.11 -12.99
CA GLY A 84 -2.33 -31.79 -13.97
C GLY A 84 -2.58 -30.50 -14.76
N ASN A 85 -3.62 -29.72 -14.42
CA ASN A 85 -3.99 -28.49 -15.12
C ASN A 85 -3.23 -27.27 -14.57
N TRP A 86 -3.09 -26.24 -15.40
CA TRP A 86 -2.43 -24.97 -15.09
C TRP A 86 -3.39 -23.89 -14.56
N ARG A 87 -4.71 -24.09 -14.65
CA ARG A 87 -5.73 -23.14 -14.18
C ARG A 87 -6.01 -23.25 -12.68
N ASN A 88 -4.97 -23.14 -11.86
CA ASN A 88 -5.04 -23.27 -10.41
C ASN A 88 -4.48 -22.01 -9.76
N ASP A 89 -5.29 -21.32 -8.98
CA ASP A 89 -4.82 -20.23 -8.12
C ASP A 89 -4.30 -20.81 -6.80
N ILE A 90 -3.46 -20.04 -6.11
CA ILE A 90 -2.83 -20.43 -4.85
C ILE A 90 -3.04 -19.36 -3.78
N ALA A 91 -3.23 -19.80 -2.54
CA ALA A 91 -3.33 -18.89 -1.39
C ALA A 91 -2.72 -19.55 -0.15
N VAL A 92 -2.43 -18.75 0.89
CA VAL A 92 -1.94 -19.25 2.18
C VAL A 92 -2.88 -18.81 3.30
N ASP A 93 -3.38 -19.77 4.08
CA ASP A 93 -4.29 -19.47 5.19
C ASP A 93 -3.57 -18.90 6.42
N SER A 94 -4.30 -18.78 7.54
CA SER A 94 -3.77 -18.23 8.78
C SER A 94 -2.79 -19.13 9.51
N ASP A 95 -2.84 -20.43 9.22
CA ASP A 95 -1.97 -21.43 9.83
C ASP A 95 -0.69 -21.61 9.01
N GLY A 96 -0.63 -21.00 7.82
CA GLY A 96 0.50 -21.09 6.90
C GLY A 96 0.38 -22.28 5.94
N ASP A 97 -0.79 -22.92 5.87
CA ASP A 97 -1.05 -24.01 4.95
C ASP A 97 -1.34 -23.45 3.54
N LEU A 98 -0.81 -24.14 2.52
CA LEU A 98 -1.03 -23.79 1.13
C LEU A 98 -2.39 -24.31 0.68
N LEU A 99 -3.19 -23.44 0.07
CA LEU A 99 -4.42 -23.77 -0.62
C LEU A 99 -4.22 -23.62 -2.12
N TYR A 100 -4.84 -24.51 -2.90
CA TYR A 100 -4.92 -24.34 -4.34
C TYR A 100 -6.29 -24.76 -4.88
N SER A 101 -6.78 -24.02 -5.87
CA SER A 101 -7.99 -24.37 -6.59
C SER A 101 -7.67 -25.39 -7.68
N ASP A 102 -8.61 -26.30 -7.95
CA ASP A 102 -8.53 -27.22 -9.08
C ASP A 102 -9.83 -27.14 -9.85
N CYS A 103 -9.76 -26.41 -10.97
CA CYS A 103 -10.91 -26.12 -11.82
C CYS A 103 -11.49 -27.39 -12.48
N GLU A 104 -10.67 -28.43 -12.70
CA GLU A 104 -11.10 -29.64 -13.40
C GLU A 104 -11.74 -30.63 -12.43
N THR A 105 -11.13 -30.83 -11.26
CA THR A 105 -11.73 -31.68 -10.21
C THR A 105 -12.84 -30.98 -9.42
N LYS A 106 -13.04 -29.67 -9.64
CA LYS A 106 -14.01 -28.81 -8.98
C LYS A 106 -13.80 -28.73 -7.47
N THR A 107 -12.54 -28.68 -7.06
CA THR A 107 -12.17 -28.68 -5.65
C THR A 107 -11.28 -27.50 -5.27
N VAL A 108 -11.32 -27.13 -4.00
CA VAL A 108 -10.23 -26.42 -3.35
C VAL A 108 -9.53 -27.43 -2.45
N ASN A 109 -8.21 -27.51 -2.57
CA ASN A 109 -7.39 -28.45 -1.82
C ASN A 109 -6.48 -27.66 -0.87
N ILE A 110 -6.14 -28.28 0.25
CA ILE A 110 -5.21 -27.75 1.26
C ILE A 110 -4.04 -28.71 1.43
N VAL A 111 -2.85 -28.17 1.63
CA VAL A 111 -1.62 -28.94 1.81
C VAL A 111 -1.17 -28.85 3.25
N LYS A 112 -1.37 -29.92 4.00
CA LYS A 112 -1.02 -30.02 5.43
C LYS A 112 0.08 -31.05 5.62
N ASN A 113 1.19 -30.66 6.22
CA ASN A 113 2.32 -31.57 6.49
C ASN A 113 2.77 -32.36 5.24
N GLY A 114 2.70 -31.73 4.06
CA GLY A 114 3.05 -32.35 2.77
C GLY A 114 1.99 -33.30 2.18
N GLN A 115 0.85 -33.50 2.84
CA GLN A 115 -0.30 -34.25 2.33
C GLN A 115 -1.34 -33.31 1.73
N ILE A 116 -1.99 -33.76 0.65
CA ILE A 116 -3.02 -32.99 -0.05
C ILE A 116 -4.40 -33.49 0.38
N GLU A 117 -5.14 -32.64 1.06
CA GLU A 117 -6.51 -32.88 1.50
C GLU A 117 -7.49 -32.04 0.68
N GLU A 118 -8.69 -32.56 0.48
CA GLU A 118 -9.78 -31.81 -0.14
C GLU A 118 -10.49 -30.98 0.91
N LEU A 119 -10.50 -29.65 0.74
CA LEU A 119 -11.17 -28.74 1.66
C LEU A 119 -12.60 -28.47 1.23
N ILE A 120 -12.81 -28.21 -0.06
CA ILE A 120 -14.12 -27.88 -0.64
C ILE A 120 -14.30 -28.69 -1.91
N ARG A 121 -15.50 -29.25 -2.10
CA ARG A 121 -15.96 -29.82 -3.36
C ARG A 121 -17.21 -29.11 -3.84
N SER A 122 -17.09 -28.47 -4.99
CA SER A 122 -18.20 -27.75 -5.59
C SER A 122 -18.99 -28.63 -6.56
N LYS A 123 -20.32 -28.49 -6.54
CA LYS A 123 -21.24 -29.20 -7.45
C LYS A 123 -21.81 -28.21 -8.45
N GLY A 124 -21.56 -28.42 -9.75
CA GLY A 124 -22.07 -27.54 -10.81
C GLY A 124 -21.26 -26.27 -11.04
N TRP A 125 -20.20 -26.04 -10.26
CA TRP A 125 -19.34 -24.86 -10.35
C TRP A 125 -17.87 -25.24 -10.32
N LYS A 126 -17.06 -24.44 -11.01
CA LYS A 126 -15.61 -24.61 -11.15
C LYS A 126 -14.90 -23.46 -10.41
N PRO A 127 -14.13 -23.74 -9.34
CA PRO A 127 -13.34 -22.73 -8.64
C PRO A 127 -12.14 -22.29 -9.50
N VAL A 128 -11.81 -21.00 -9.44
CA VAL A 128 -10.71 -20.42 -10.23
C VAL A 128 -9.77 -19.64 -9.33
N ASN A 129 -10.15 -18.44 -8.88
CA ASN A 129 -9.27 -17.60 -8.06
C ASN A 129 -9.69 -17.57 -6.61
N MET A 130 -8.73 -17.27 -5.75
CA MET A 130 -8.89 -17.33 -4.32
C MET A 130 -8.19 -16.19 -3.61
N CYS A 131 -8.75 -15.77 -2.48
CA CYS A 131 -8.11 -14.84 -1.57
C CYS A 131 -8.46 -15.24 -0.14
N ILE A 132 -7.48 -15.17 0.76
CA ILE A 132 -7.73 -15.30 2.19
C ILE A 132 -7.95 -13.91 2.77
N THR A 133 -9.11 -13.75 3.40
CA THR A 133 -9.49 -12.52 4.10
C THR A 133 -8.66 -12.30 5.35
N SER A 134 -8.66 -11.06 5.82
CA SER A 134 -8.12 -10.63 7.11
C SER A 134 -8.68 -11.41 8.31
N THR A 135 -9.91 -11.94 8.22
CA THR A 135 -10.52 -12.77 9.26
C THR A 135 -10.20 -14.25 9.13
N GLY A 136 -9.46 -14.66 8.09
CA GLY A 136 -9.13 -16.07 7.82
C GLY A 136 -10.17 -16.83 6.99
N ASP A 137 -11.27 -16.18 6.57
CA ASP A 137 -12.22 -16.77 5.63
C ASP A 137 -11.59 -16.85 4.22
N LEU A 138 -11.94 -17.87 3.45
CA LEU A 138 -11.55 -18.07 2.07
C LEU A 138 -12.63 -17.51 1.12
N LEU A 139 -12.26 -16.58 0.26
CA LEU A 139 -13.06 -16.13 -0.87
C LEU A 139 -12.66 -16.91 -2.12
N VAL A 140 -13.64 -17.43 -2.86
CA VAL A 140 -13.40 -18.20 -4.10
C VAL A 140 -14.25 -17.66 -5.22
N THR A 141 -13.64 -17.29 -6.34
CA THR A 141 -14.36 -17.03 -7.59
C THR A 141 -14.66 -18.33 -8.31
N MET A 142 -15.89 -18.46 -8.80
CA MET A 142 -16.35 -19.67 -9.50
C MET A 142 -17.16 -19.31 -10.73
N TYR A 143 -17.14 -20.19 -11.74
CA TYR A 143 -18.08 -20.14 -12.86
C TYR A 143 -18.85 -21.46 -12.99
N SER A 144 -20.05 -21.40 -13.56
CA SER A 144 -20.93 -22.57 -13.69
C SER A 144 -20.42 -23.55 -14.75
N ASP A 145 -20.80 -24.82 -14.66
CA ASP A 145 -20.40 -25.85 -15.64
C ASP A 145 -20.82 -25.53 -17.08
N ASN A 146 -21.95 -24.85 -17.25
CA ASN A 146 -22.44 -24.36 -18.54
C ASN A 146 -21.84 -23.00 -18.96
N ILE A 147 -20.90 -22.46 -18.17
CA ILE A 147 -20.12 -21.25 -18.46
C ILE A 147 -20.98 -19.97 -18.51
N SER A 148 -22.26 -20.02 -18.13
CA SER A 148 -23.19 -18.89 -18.26
C SER A 148 -23.25 -17.97 -17.05
N GLN A 149 -22.68 -18.36 -15.91
CA GLN A 149 -22.74 -17.58 -14.67
C GLN A 149 -21.41 -17.59 -13.93
N SER A 150 -21.19 -16.57 -13.12
CA SER A 150 -20.05 -16.47 -12.21
C SER A 150 -20.49 -15.94 -10.86
N LYS A 151 -19.83 -16.37 -9.80
CA LYS A 151 -20.10 -15.96 -8.43
C LYS A 151 -18.82 -15.93 -7.59
N VAL A 152 -18.90 -15.25 -6.47
CA VAL A 152 -17.93 -15.33 -5.38
C VAL A 152 -18.58 -16.06 -4.22
N VAL A 153 -17.87 -16.99 -3.60
CA VAL A 153 -18.33 -17.69 -2.40
C VAL A 153 -17.33 -17.50 -1.29
N ARG A 154 -17.82 -17.13 -0.10
CA ARG A 154 -17.01 -17.03 1.13
C ARG A 154 -17.18 -18.30 1.94
N TYR A 155 -16.07 -18.89 2.35
CA TYR A 155 -16.00 -20.08 3.20
C TYR A 155 -15.27 -19.78 4.50
N SER A 156 -15.75 -20.35 5.60
CA SER A 156 -14.97 -20.51 6.84
C SER A 156 -14.57 -21.98 6.95
N GLY A 157 -13.30 -22.28 6.70
CA GLY A 157 -12.86 -23.65 6.46
C GLY A 157 -13.57 -24.25 5.24
N SER A 158 -14.31 -25.35 5.44
CA SER A 158 -15.12 -26.00 4.40
C SER A 158 -16.58 -25.54 4.35
N THR A 159 -17.00 -24.65 5.27
CA THR A 159 -18.41 -24.24 5.41
C THR A 159 -18.67 -22.97 4.61
N GLU A 160 -19.64 -23.01 3.68
CA GLU A 160 -20.09 -21.83 2.95
C GLU A 160 -20.82 -20.85 3.89
N LYS A 161 -20.35 -19.60 3.94
CA LYS A 161 -20.95 -18.52 4.72
C LYS A 161 -21.81 -17.58 3.89
N GLN A 162 -21.44 -17.40 2.62
CA GLN A 162 -22.03 -16.37 1.78
C GLN A 162 -21.79 -16.68 0.31
N THR A 163 -22.81 -16.49 -0.51
CA THR A 163 -22.70 -16.45 -1.97
C THR A 163 -23.02 -15.03 -2.45
N ILE A 164 -22.14 -14.48 -3.28
CA ILE A 164 -22.22 -13.15 -3.86
C ILE A 164 -22.29 -13.33 -5.37
N GLN A 165 -23.44 -13.04 -5.96
CA GLN A 165 -23.69 -13.32 -7.37
C GLN A 165 -24.50 -12.24 -8.08
N PHE A 166 -25.47 -11.65 -7.39
CA PHE A 166 -26.38 -10.64 -7.95
C PHE A 166 -26.37 -9.38 -7.09
N ASP A 167 -26.64 -8.23 -7.71
CA ASP A 167 -26.93 -6.99 -6.99
C ASP A 167 -28.36 -7.00 -6.41
N GLU A 168 -28.75 -5.90 -5.76
CA GLU A 168 -30.06 -5.79 -5.09
C GLU A 168 -31.21 -5.79 -6.10
N GLU A 169 -30.95 -5.40 -7.36
CA GLU A 169 -31.88 -5.44 -8.48
C GLU A 169 -31.96 -6.81 -9.17
N GLY A 170 -31.11 -7.77 -8.76
CA GLY A 170 -31.05 -9.11 -9.32
C GLY A 170 -30.21 -9.24 -10.59
N ASN A 171 -29.44 -8.23 -10.97
CA ASN A 171 -28.51 -8.30 -12.09
C ASN A 171 -27.22 -9.01 -11.68
N PRO A 172 -26.59 -9.79 -12.58
CA PRO A 172 -25.32 -10.44 -12.29
C PRO A 172 -24.22 -9.43 -11.92
N LEU A 173 -23.51 -9.70 -10.82
CA LEU A 173 -22.37 -8.89 -10.40
C LEU A 173 -21.17 -9.08 -11.34
N TYR A 174 -21.02 -10.28 -11.89
CA TYR A 174 -19.88 -10.70 -12.69
C TYR A 174 -20.34 -11.29 -14.03
N SER A 175 -19.48 -11.21 -15.04
CA SER A 175 -19.79 -11.76 -16.36
C SER A 175 -19.80 -13.29 -16.38
N GLY A 176 -20.80 -13.87 -17.04
CA GLY A 176 -20.95 -15.31 -17.21
C GLY A 176 -19.99 -15.84 -18.28
N ASN A 177 -18.81 -16.30 -17.88
CA ASN A 177 -17.82 -16.95 -18.74
C ASN A 177 -16.77 -17.69 -17.88
N SER A 178 -15.85 -18.39 -18.57
CA SER A 178 -14.73 -19.11 -17.94
C SER A 178 -13.45 -18.27 -17.82
N ALA A 179 -13.52 -16.97 -18.12
CA ALA A 179 -12.40 -16.07 -17.98
C ALA A 179 -12.12 -15.80 -16.50
N ILE A 180 -10.84 -15.53 -16.23
CA ILE A 180 -10.29 -15.35 -14.89
C ILE A 180 -10.91 -14.11 -14.24
N LYS A 181 -11.26 -14.25 -12.96
CA LYS A 181 -11.82 -13.19 -12.11
C LYS A 181 -10.93 -13.08 -10.89
N TYR A 182 -9.92 -12.22 -10.96
CA TYR A 182 -8.97 -12.03 -9.86
C TYR A 182 -9.70 -11.41 -8.68
N ILE A 183 -9.34 -11.80 -7.46
CA ILE A 183 -10.06 -11.40 -6.26
C ILE A 183 -9.08 -11.01 -5.15
N THR A 184 -9.43 -9.98 -4.39
CA THR A 184 -8.71 -9.57 -3.18
C THR A 184 -9.67 -8.93 -2.18
N GLU A 185 -9.25 -8.82 -0.92
CA GLU A 185 -9.95 -8.06 0.12
C GLU A 185 -9.13 -6.82 0.47
N ASN A 186 -9.75 -5.63 0.49
CA ASN A 186 -9.10 -4.42 0.96
C ASN A 186 -9.20 -4.28 2.49
N ARG A 187 -8.47 -3.32 3.09
CA ARG A 187 -8.53 -3.09 4.56
C ARG A 187 -9.86 -2.52 5.07
N ASN A 188 -10.79 -2.19 4.19
CA ASN A 188 -12.17 -1.83 4.55
C ASN A 188 -13.10 -3.05 4.58
N HIS A 189 -12.57 -4.27 4.37
CA HIS A 189 -13.33 -5.51 4.22
C HIS A 189 -14.21 -5.54 2.96
N ASP A 190 -13.92 -4.69 1.98
CA ASP A 190 -14.54 -4.79 0.66
C ASP A 190 -13.88 -5.91 -0.15
N ILE A 191 -14.71 -6.65 -0.87
CA ILE A 191 -14.27 -7.68 -1.80
C ILE A 191 -14.16 -7.03 -3.17
N CYS A 192 -12.94 -7.06 -3.72
CA CYS A 192 -12.59 -6.42 -4.98
C CYS A 192 -12.33 -7.51 -6.03
N VAL A 193 -13.09 -7.50 -7.13
CA VAL A 193 -13.00 -8.52 -8.18
C VAL A 193 -12.68 -7.86 -9.52
N ALA A 194 -11.53 -8.19 -10.09
CA ALA A 194 -11.14 -7.82 -11.45
C ALA A 194 -11.67 -8.85 -12.45
N ASP A 195 -12.74 -8.50 -13.15
CA ASP A 195 -13.33 -9.32 -14.20
C ASP A 195 -12.67 -9.01 -15.56
N TRP A 196 -11.78 -9.91 -15.97
CA TRP A 196 -10.96 -9.72 -17.18
C TRP A 196 -11.80 -9.67 -18.45
N GLU A 197 -12.88 -10.45 -18.55
CA GLU A 197 -13.69 -10.48 -19.78
C GLU A 197 -14.57 -9.24 -19.88
N ALA A 198 -15.20 -8.85 -18.77
CA ALA A 198 -16.05 -7.68 -18.72
C ALA A 198 -15.25 -6.35 -18.78
N GLY A 199 -13.95 -6.38 -18.50
CA GLY A 199 -13.15 -5.16 -18.46
C GLY A 199 -13.60 -4.24 -17.32
N VAL A 200 -13.84 -4.80 -16.13
CA VAL A 200 -14.36 -4.06 -14.99
C VAL A 200 -13.79 -4.60 -13.68
N VAL A 201 -13.50 -3.71 -12.74
CA VAL A 201 -13.33 -4.06 -11.33
C VAL A 201 -14.65 -3.84 -10.61
N VAL A 202 -15.16 -4.88 -9.98
CA VAL A 202 -16.41 -4.88 -9.20
C VAL A 202 -16.04 -4.85 -7.74
N VAL A 203 -16.57 -3.88 -6.98
CA VAL A 203 -16.33 -3.78 -5.55
C VAL A 203 -17.64 -3.95 -4.81
N VAL A 204 -17.67 -4.94 -3.93
CA VAL A 204 -18.79 -5.19 -3.02
C VAL A 204 -18.31 -5.05 -1.58
N ASN A 205 -19.20 -4.65 -0.67
CA ASN A 205 -18.85 -4.59 0.75
C ASN A 205 -18.73 -6.00 1.36
N GLN A 206 -18.42 -6.07 2.66
CA GLN A 206 -18.32 -7.32 3.39
C GLN A 206 -19.60 -8.18 3.30
N ASP A 207 -20.78 -7.56 3.23
CA ASP A 207 -22.08 -8.23 3.10
C ASP A 207 -22.43 -8.63 1.64
N GLY A 208 -21.53 -8.36 0.69
CA GLY A 208 -21.70 -8.73 -0.71
C GLY A 208 -22.57 -7.76 -1.52
N LYS A 209 -22.91 -6.60 -0.94
CA LYS A 209 -23.67 -5.55 -1.62
C LYS A 209 -22.76 -4.74 -2.53
N LEU A 210 -23.22 -4.48 -3.76
CA LEU A 210 -22.49 -3.66 -4.72
C LEU A 210 -22.22 -2.26 -4.16
N ARG A 211 -20.96 -1.84 -4.18
CA ARG A 211 -20.56 -0.47 -3.85
C ARG A 211 -20.42 0.35 -5.12
N TRP A 212 -19.61 -0.13 -6.05
CA TRP A 212 -19.33 0.56 -7.31
C TRP A 212 -18.60 -0.36 -8.30
N ARG A 213 -18.45 0.13 -9.53
CA ARG A 213 -17.73 -0.54 -10.62
C ARG A 213 -16.72 0.43 -11.24
N TYR A 214 -15.56 -0.08 -11.61
CA TYR A 214 -14.52 0.67 -12.30
C TYR A 214 -14.21 0.06 -13.66
N THR A 215 -14.44 0.81 -14.73
CA THR A 215 -14.28 0.34 -16.12
C THR A 215 -13.02 0.92 -16.80
N GLY A 216 -12.06 1.42 -16.00
CA GLY A 216 -10.87 2.08 -16.49
C GLY A 216 -11.06 3.58 -16.74
N HIS A 217 -9.97 4.35 -16.59
CA HIS A 217 -9.97 5.80 -16.85
C HIS A 217 -10.14 6.08 -18.36
N PRO A 218 -11.05 6.97 -18.79
CA PRO A 218 -11.16 7.42 -20.18
C PRO A 218 -10.06 8.46 -20.49
N SER A 219 -8.80 8.02 -20.59
CA SER A 219 -7.70 8.89 -21.02
C SER A 219 -7.59 8.90 -22.55
N ALA A 220 -7.29 10.08 -23.13
CA ALA A 220 -7.12 10.25 -24.58
C ALA A 220 -5.91 9.48 -25.17
N THR A 221 -5.01 8.98 -24.31
CA THR A 221 -3.85 8.18 -24.69
C THR A 221 -4.16 6.68 -24.83
N LYS A 222 -5.37 6.22 -24.46
CA LYS A 222 -5.71 4.79 -24.51
C LYS A 222 -6.05 4.32 -25.92
N ILE A 223 -5.32 3.31 -26.37
CA ILE A 223 -5.52 2.69 -27.69
C ILE A 223 -6.46 1.48 -27.58
N LYS A 224 -6.58 0.85 -26.39
CA LYS A 224 -7.31 -0.43 -26.21
C LYS A 224 -8.29 -0.40 -25.01
N PRO A 225 -9.35 -1.24 -25.04
CA PRO A 225 -10.25 -1.41 -23.90
C PRO A 225 -9.53 -1.91 -22.64
N PHE A 226 -9.97 -1.43 -21.48
CA PHE A 226 -9.46 -1.84 -20.17
C PHE A 226 -9.61 -3.35 -19.97
N ARG A 227 -8.50 -4.04 -19.63
CA ARG A 227 -8.49 -5.48 -19.35
C ARG A 227 -7.70 -5.76 -18.07
N PRO A 228 -8.37 -5.81 -16.91
CA PRO A 228 -7.70 -5.97 -15.63
C PRO A 228 -7.13 -7.39 -15.51
N ARG A 229 -5.82 -7.49 -15.23
CA ARG A 229 -5.07 -8.75 -15.16
C ARG A 229 -4.25 -8.81 -13.85
N GLY A 230 -4.90 -9.25 -12.79
CA GLY A 230 -4.38 -9.18 -11.43
C GLY A 230 -4.98 -8.00 -10.67
N ILE A 231 -5.13 -8.17 -9.37
CA ILE A 231 -5.69 -7.17 -8.47
C ILE A 231 -5.06 -7.33 -7.09
N THR A 232 -4.73 -6.22 -6.46
CA THR A 232 -4.25 -6.18 -5.10
C THR A 232 -4.68 -4.88 -4.43
N THR A 233 -4.39 -4.74 -3.14
CA THR A 233 -4.69 -3.52 -2.39
C THR A 233 -3.49 -3.09 -1.58
N ASP A 234 -3.36 -1.78 -1.36
CA ASP A 234 -2.29 -1.23 -0.54
C ASP A 234 -2.72 -1.00 0.91
N SER A 235 -1.78 -0.50 1.71
CA SER A 235 -2.02 -0.14 3.10
C SER A 235 -3.09 0.93 3.34
N GLN A 236 -3.48 1.67 2.29
CA GLN A 236 -4.51 2.71 2.32
C GLN A 236 -5.84 2.21 1.75
N SER A 237 -6.02 0.89 1.60
CA SER A 237 -7.19 0.27 0.98
C SER A 237 -7.46 0.72 -0.47
N ARG A 238 -6.49 1.33 -1.16
CA ARG A 238 -6.60 1.62 -2.59
C ARG A 238 -6.44 0.32 -3.35
N ILE A 239 -7.11 0.20 -4.49
CA ILE A 239 -7.06 -0.98 -5.35
C ILE A 239 -6.03 -0.72 -6.44
N LEU A 240 -5.11 -1.67 -6.62
CA LEU A 240 -4.13 -1.68 -7.70
C LEU A 240 -4.49 -2.81 -8.66
N THR A 241 -4.63 -2.51 -9.94
CA THR A 241 -4.93 -3.53 -10.97
C THR A 241 -4.15 -3.24 -12.25
N ALA A 242 -3.54 -4.27 -12.82
CA ALA A 242 -2.79 -4.12 -14.06
C ALA A 242 -3.73 -4.13 -15.27
N ASP A 243 -3.56 -3.18 -16.19
CA ASP A 243 -4.16 -3.24 -17.51
C ASP A 243 -3.16 -3.84 -18.50
N CYS A 244 -3.31 -5.12 -18.79
CA CYS A 244 -2.35 -5.84 -19.62
C CYS A 244 -2.37 -5.40 -21.09
N ARG A 245 -3.42 -4.70 -21.56
CA ARG A 245 -3.51 -4.23 -22.95
C ARG A 245 -2.94 -2.84 -23.15
N ASN A 246 -2.98 -2.02 -22.11
CA ASN A 246 -2.44 -0.65 -22.12
C ASN A 246 -1.10 -0.54 -21.37
N HIS A 247 -0.58 -1.65 -20.82
CA HIS A 247 0.74 -1.73 -20.18
C HIS A 247 0.92 -0.76 -19.00
N CYS A 248 -0.13 -0.57 -18.21
CA CYS A 248 -0.12 0.32 -17.06
C CYS A 248 -0.77 -0.33 -15.83
N ILE A 249 -0.58 0.30 -14.67
CA ILE A 249 -1.26 -0.06 -13.43
C ILE A 249 -2.27 1.04 -13.11
N HIS A 250 -3.49 0.63 -12.78
CA HIS A 250 -4.53 1.52 -12.30
C HIS A 250 -4.52 1.54 -10.78
N ILE A 251 -4.49 2.73 -10.19
CA ILE A 251 -4.66 2.93 -8.74
C ILE A 251 -6.01 3.59 -8.52
N VAL A 252 -6.95 2.84 -7.92
CA VAL A 252 -8.33 3.27 -7.70
C VAL A 252 -8.55 3.53 -6.22
N ASP A 253 -9.11 4.69 -5.89
CA ASP A 253 -9.40 5.03 -4.49
C ASP A 253 -10.58 4.23 -3.91
N GLN A 254 -10.80 4.36 -2.61
CA GLN A 254 -11.81 3.60 -1.87
C GLN A 254 -13.27 3.97 -2.22
N ILE A 255 -13.50 5.17 -2.77
CA ILE A 255 -14.84 5.72 -3.01
C ILE A 255 -15.25 5.63 -4.49
N GLY A 256 -14.35 5.17 -5.36
CA GLY A 256 -14.61 4.97 -6.79
C GLY A 256 -14.95 6.26 -7.55
N GLN A 257 -14.74 7.44 -6.93
CA GLN A 257 -15.27 8.73 -7.38
C GLN A 257 -14.23 9.64 -8.02
N ASN A 258 -12.94 9.39 -7.82
CA ASN A 258 -11.92 9.95 -8.69
C ASN A 258 -11.66 8.90 -9.77
N ASP A 259 -11.89 9.25 -11.04
CA ASP A 259 -11.41 8.48 -12.17
C ASP A 259 -9.99 8.01 -11.85
N GLY A 260 -9.82 6.71 -11.58
CA GLY A 260 -8.63 6.20 -10.88
C GLY A 260 -7.35 6.79 -11.47
N ILE A 261 -6.46 7.29 -10.61
CA ILE A 261 -5.21 7.90 -11.05
C ILE A 261 -4.46 6.83 -11.85
N GLU A 262 -4.13 7.15 -13.10
CA GLU A 262 -3.25 6.33 -13.93
C GLU A 262 -1.88 6.35 -13.26
N GLY A 263 -1.62 5.30 -12.49
CA GLY A 263 -0.45 5.16 -11.66
C GLY A 263 0.56 4.32 -12.39
N ILE A 264 1.50 5.00 -13.06
CA ILE A 264 2.76 4.42 -13.55
C ILE A 264 2.60 3.62 -14.86
N ALA A 265 3.32 4.05 -15.89
CA ALA A 265 3.64 3.18 -17.02
C ALA A 265 4.41 1.98 -16.45
N SER A 266 3.96 0.75 -16.71
CA SER A 266 4.71 -0.43 -16.32
C SER A 266 6.16 -0.24 -16.80
N PRO A 267 7.19 -0.42 -15.95
CA PRO A 267 8.59 -0.36 -16.41
C PRO A 267 8.93 -1.45 -17.43
N ILE A 268 7.94 -2.27 -17.81
CA ILE A 268 8.04 -3.50 -18.56
C ILE A 268 7.00 -3.42 -19.67
N GLU A 269 7.48 -3.40 -20.91
CA GLU A 269 6.67 -3.26 -22.13
C GLU A 269 5.73 -4.44 -22.37
N ASP A 270 5.84 -5.56 -21.64
CA ASP A 270 5.10 -6.79 -21.94
C ASP A 270 4.35 -7.39 -20.72
N ASN A 271 3.02 -7.43 -20.84
CA ASN A 271 2.07 -8.27 -20.09
C ASN A 271 2.19 -8.23 -18.54
N PRO A 272 2.02 -7.05 -17.90
CA PRO A 272 2.10 -6.93 -16.45
C PRO A 272 1.00 -7.76 -15.79
N TYR A 273 1.42 -8.71 -14.95
CA TYR A 273 0.58 -9.35 -13.95
C TYR A 273 0.99 -8.83 -12.58
N VAL A 274 0.02 -8.37 -11.79
CA VAL A 274 0.24 -7.82 -10.45
C VAL A 274 -0.44 -8.72 -9.44
N ASP A 275 0.34 -9.18 -8.47
CA ASP A 275 -0.11 -9.94 -7.31
C ASP A 275 0.72 -9.53 -6.08
N VAL A 276 0.15 -9.60 -4.88
CA VAL A 276 0.87 -9.28 -3.63
C VAL A 276 0.76 -10.48 -2.72
N GLY A 277 1.90 -11.09 -2.43
CA GLY A 277 2.00 -12.05 -1.36
C GLY A 277 2.43 -11.34 -0.07
N GLY A 278 1.67 -11.51 1.02
CA GLY A 278 2.18 -11.30 2.37
C GLY A 278 1.17 -10.71 3.35
N ARG A 279 1.09 -11.31 4.55
CA ARG A 279 0.29 -10.81 5.68
C ARG A 279 0.92 -9.61 6.41
N SER A 280 2.22 -9.36 6.24
CA SER A 280 2.96 -8.39 7.07
C SER A 280 4.04 -7.57 6.34
N ALA A 281 4.40 -7.92 5.10
CA ALA A 281 5.44 -7.22 4.35
C ALA A 281 4.97 -6.98 2.91
N LEU A 282 4.42 -5.80 2.75
CA LEU A 282 4.11 -5.03 1.56
C LEU A 282 5.21 -5.21 0.48
N ARG A 283 5.00 -6.15 -0.44
CA ARG A 283 5.86 -6.43 -1.59
C ARG A 283 5.03 -6.63 -2.85
N LEU A 284 5.24 -5.78 -3.85
CA LEU A 284 4.57 -5.89 -5.15
C LEU A 284 5.31 -6.92 -5.99
N ASN A 285 4.63 -7.99 -6.41
CA ASN A 285 5.21 -8.96 -7.32
C ASN A 285 4.73 -8.65 -8.74
N ILE A 286 5.67 -8.29 -9.62
CA ILE A 286 5.38 -8.05 -11.04
C ILE A 286 6.04 -9.16 -11.84
N ASN A 287 5.23 -9.90 -12.60
CA ASN A 287 5.73 -10.96 -13.46
C ASN A 287 6.16 -10.41 -14.83
N THR A 288 7.20 -11.01 -15.41
CA THR A 288 7.66 -10.73 -16.77
C THR A 288 7.65 -12.02 -17.59
N SER A 289 6.87 -12.06 -18.67
CA SER A 289 6.76 -13.24 -19.54
C SER A 289 8.00 -13.52 -20.41
N LYS A 290 9.09 -12.75 -20.24
CA LYS A 290 10.32 -12.86 -21.07
C LYS A 290 11.55 -13.34 -20.31
N GLN A 291 11.49 -13.54 -19.00
CA GLN A 291 12.69 -13.91 -18.20
C GLN A 291 12.50 -15.14 -17.30
N ASP A 292 11.39 -15.87 -17.36
CA ASP A 292 11.06 -16.98 -16.43
C ASP A 292 11.21 -16.58 -14.94
N ALA A 293 11.09 -15.27 -14.67
CA ALA A 293 11.56 -14.64 -13.46
C ALA A 293 10.46 -13.86 -12.74
N LEU A 294 10.43 -14.03 -11.41
CA LEU A 294 9.63 -13.26 -10.49
C LEU A 294 10.45 -12.07 -9.96
N CYS A 295 9.98 -10.85 -10.22
CA CYS A 295 10.55 -9.63 -9.65
C CYS A 295 9.77 -9.22 -8.41
N ILE A 296 10.48 -9.01 -7.30
CA ILE A 296 9.92 -8.62 -6.01
C ILE A 296 10.28 -7.16 -5.76
N TYR A 297 9.30 -6.29 -5.57
CA TYR A 297 9.50 -4.89 -5.23
C TYR A 297 9.05 -4.58 -3.81
N ASN A 298 9.69 -3.62 -3.14
CA ASN A 298 9.15 -3.01 -1.91
C ASN A 298 7.91 -2.16 -2.24
N GLU A 299 6.94 -2.05 -1.32
CA GLU A 299 5.68 -1.38 -1.63
C GLU A 299 5.79 0.14 -1.80
N LEU A 300 4.91 0.63 -2.69
CA LEU A 300 4.81 2.00 -3.17
C LEU A 300 4.09 2.88 -2.14
N GLY A 301 4.66 4.04 -1.85
CA GLY A 301 4.04 5.03 -0.98
C GLY A 301 2.83 5.74 -1.58
N PRO A 302 2.09 6.51 -0.76
CA PRO A 302 1.05 7.41 -1.26
C PRO A 302 1.56 8.49 -2.22
N THR A 303 2.87 8.75 -2.29
CA THR A 303 3.47 9.77 -3.16
C THR A 303 3.66 9.26 -4.58
N LEU A 304 2.58 9.17 -5.34
CA LEU A 304 2.66 9.09 -6.80
C LEU A 304 1.75 10.16 -7.40
N THR A 305 2.25 11.40 -7.34
CA THR A 305 1.67 12.55 -8.05
C THR A 305 2.72 13.27 -8.89
N THR A 306 3.86 12.65 -9.21
CA THR A 306 4.87 13.32 -10.05
C THR A 306 5.72 12.33 -10.81
N MET A 307 5.24 11.89 -11.97
CA MET A 307 6.08 11.57 -13.14
C MET A 307 5.25 11.77 -14.40
N VAL A 308 4.88 13.03 -14.64
CA VAL A 308 4.60 13.55 -15.97
C VAL A 308 5.65 14.64 -16.18
N GLY A 309 6.54 14.46 -17.16
CA GLY A 309 7.35 15.56 -17.68
C GLY A 309 8.86 15.33 -17.65
N ALA A 310 9.35 14.52 -18.59
CA ALA A 310 10.66 14.76 -19.18
C ALA A 310 10.57 14.53 -20.70
N ALA A 311 9.71 15.32 -21.36
CA ALA A 311 9.84 15.65 -22.78
C ALA A 311 9.11 16.99 -23.01
N GLU A 312 9.93 17.99 -23.32
CA GLU A 312 9.70 19.39 -23.66
C GLU A 312 8.29 19.83 -24.13
N MET A 313 7.76 20.92 -23.55
CA MET A 313 7.67 22.24 -24.21
C MET A 313 6.74 23.22 -23.45
N GLY A 314 7.23 24.44 -23.26
CA GLY A 314 6.44 25.68 -23.42
C GLY A 314 5.52 26.12 -22.27
N LYS A 315 5.97 27.16 -21.54
CA LYS A 315 5.20 28.09 -20.70
C LYS A 315 3.66 28.03 -20.82
N LEU A 316 2.98 27.69 -19.72
CA LEU A 316 1.66 28.23 -19.38
C LEU A 316 1.49 28.29 -17.85
N GLU A 317 1.44 29.50 -17.29
CA GLU A 317 1.03 29.71 -15.89
C GLU A 317 -0.49 29.53 -15.79
N MET A 318 -0.95 28.57 -14.99
CA MET A 318 -2.36 28.41 -14.63
C MET A 318 -2.54 28.65 -13.13
N LYS A 319 -3.09 29.82 -12.77
CA LYS A 319 -3.49 30.14 -11.39
C LYS A 319 -4.79 29.42 -11.06
N VAL A 320 -4.71 28.29 -10.36
CA VAL A 320 -5.88 27.61 -9.78
C VAL A 320 -6.08 28.08 -8.34
N LYS A 321 -7.19 28.76 -8.07
CA LYS A 321 -7.68 29.00 -6.71
C LYS A 321 -8.34 27.71 -6.22
N VAL A 322 -7.60 26.91 -5.45
CA VAL A 322 -8.16 25.80 -4.68
C VAL A 322 -8.83 26.37 -3.44
N LYS A 323 -10.09 25.99 -3.20
CA LYS A 323 -10.79 26.27 -1.96
C LYS A 323 -10.21 25.30 -0.91
N GLU A 324 -9.33 25.81 -0.05
CA GLU A 324 -8.62 25.02 0.97
C GLU A 324 -9.64 24.32 1.91
N VAL A 325 -9.81 23.02 1.71
CA VAL A 325 -10.32 22.12 2.75
C VAL A 325 -9.08 21.69 3.54
N GLY A 326 -8.98 22.12 4.79
CA GLY A 326 -7.77 21.99 5.61
C GLY A 326 -7.38 20.53 5.79
N THR A 327 -6.23 20.15 5.23
CA THR A 327 -5.51 18.92 5.57
C THR A 327 -4.74 19.16 6.87
N ASP A 328 -4.76 18.19 7.79
CA ASP A 328 -4.02 18.28 9.05
C ASP A 328 -2.52 18.36 8.77
N ARG A 329 -1.90 19.50 9.09
CA ARG A 329 -0.46 19.71 8.94
C ARG A 329 0.24 19.61 10.28
N SER A 330 1.42 18.99 10.26
CA SER A 330 2.27 18.77 11.43
C SER A 330 3.61 19.48 11.28
N ASN A 331 4.13 20.00 12.38
CA ASN A 331 5.44 20.62 12.50
C ASN A 331 6.17 20.04 13.72
N ILE A 332 7.36 20.53 14.03
CA ILE A 332 8.05 20.18 15.27
C ILE A 332 8.67 21.42 15.90
N VAL A 333 8.41 21.60 17.19
CA VAL A 333 8.93 22.71 17.98
C VAL A 333 9.42 22.19 19.34
N GLN A 334 10.51 22.76 19.85
CA GLN A 334 11.02 22.42 21.18
C GLN A 334 10.11 23.05 22.25
N ILE A 335 9.88 22.31 23.34
CA ILE A 335 9.18 22.78 24.55
C ILE A 335 10.08 22.59 25.77
N ALA A 336 9.82 23.31 26.87
CA ALA A 336 10.64 23.18 28.08
C ALA A 336 10.27 21.94 28.87
N ASP A 337 8.97 21.66 28.99
CA ASP A 337 8.43 20.52 29.71
C ASP A 337 7.25 19.90 28.95
N LEU A 338 6.98 18.61 29.16
CA LEU A 338 5.83 17.91 28.54
C LEU A 338 4.48 18.49 28.97
N ASN A 339 4.42 19.22 30.08
CA ASN A 339 3.22 19.93 30.52
C ASN A 339 2.99 21.25 29.77
N ASP A 340 4.01 21.79 29.09
CA ASP A 340 3.89 23.04 28.35
C ASP A 340 3.15 22.87 27.03
N ASN A 341 2.28 23.81 26.69
CA ASN A 341 1.55 23.83 25.41
C ASN A 341 2.12 24.84 24.41
N PHE A 342 3.13 25.63 24.79
CA PHE A 342 3.74 26.64 23.95
C PHE A 342 5.20 26.29 23.62
N PRO A 343 5.68 26.66 22.41
CA PRO A 343 7.05 26.43 22.03
C PRO A 343 7.96 27.29 22.91
N MET A 344 9.10 26.73 23.27
CA MET A 344 10.16 27.48 23.91
C MET A 344 10.74 28.50 22.91
N PRO A 345 10.98 29.76 23.32
CA PRO A 345 11.71 30.73 22.49
C PRO A 345 13.05 30.16 22.03
N PHE A 346 13.45 30.47 20.79
CA PHE A 346 14.65 29.90 20.17
C PHE A 346 15.91 30.16 21.00
N GLU A 347 16.00 31.33 21.63
CA GLU A 347 17.14 31.76 22.47
C GLU A 347 17.32 30.90 23.71
N ARG A 348 16.26 30.23 24.16
CA ARG A 348 16.29 29.29 25.28
C ARG A 348 16.39 27.83 24.84
N SER A 349 16.20 27.58 23.53
CA SER A 349 16.16 26.26 22.93
C SER A 349 17.58 25.71 22.67
N ASN A 350 17.78 24.42 22.91
CA ASN A 350 19.07 23.74 22.69
C ASN A 350 18.99 22.58 21.70
N MET A 351 17.79 22.15 21.30
CA MET A 351 17.57 21.04 20.38
C MET A 351 18.20 21.30 19.02
N TRP A 352 18.03 22.51 18.49
CA TRP A 352 18.51 22.89 17.16
C TRP A 352 19.99 23.23 17.14
N ASN A 353 20.49 23.88 18.20
CA ASN A 353 21.92 24.16 18.37
C ASN A 353 22.75 22.86 18.51
N ASN A 354 22.14 21.81 19.06
CA ASN A 354 22.77 20.51 19.25
C ASN A 354 22.50 19.53 18.10
N ALA A 355 21.87 19.97 17.01
CA ALA A 355 21.57 19.13 15.86
C ALA A 355 22.66 19.25 14.79
N ASN A 356 23.30 18.14 14.44
CA ASN A 356 24.12 18.04 13.23
C ASN A 356 23.23 17.58 12.06
N ILE A 357 23.12 18.41 11.03
CA ILE A 357 22.32 18.08 9.84
C ILE A 357 23.10 17.08 8.99
N ARG A 358 22.55 15.87 8.83
CA ARG A 358 23.11 14.85 7.93
C ARG A 358 22.56 14.98 6.52
N TRP A 359 21.32 15.46 6.40
CA TRP A 359 20.64 15.71 5.15
C TRP A 359 19.47 16.67 5.39
N ILE A 360 19.17 17.52 4.40
CA ILE A 360 17.98 18.39 4.40
C ILE A 360 17.47 18.50 2.97
N TYR A 361 16.15 18.56 2.81
CA TYR A 361 15.47 18.44 1.52
C TYR A 361 15.87 19.45 0.43
N HIS A 362 16.31 20.64 0.82
CA HIS A 362 16.80 21.66 -0.12
C HIS A 362 18.31 21.58 -0.37
N GLY A 363 18.96 20.46 0.02
CA GLY A 363 20.35 20.15 -0.32
C GLY A 363 21.42 21.08 0.27
N LYS A 364 21.06 22.01 1.16
CA LYS A 364 22.06 22.91 1.76
C LYS A 364 22.82 22.23 2.87
N THR A 365 24.13 22.43 2.85
CA THR A 365 25.07 21.83 3.79
C THR A 365 25.38 22.73 4.99
N ASP A 366 25.15 24.05 4.87
CA ASP A 366 25.38 25.04 5.91
C ASP A 366 24.08 25.78 6.25
N VAL A 367 23.34 25.26 7.23
CA VAL A 367 22.07 25.82 7.72
C VAL A 367 22.25 26.16 9.20
N SER A 368 22.02 27.42 9.57
CA SER A 368 22.09 27.85 10.96
C SER A 368 21.00 27.16 11.80
N ALA A 369 21.26 27.00 13.11
CA ALA A 369 20.28 26.42 14.02
C ALA A 369 18.95 27.20 14.05
N GLU A 370 19.01 28.52 13.87
CA GLU A 370 17.83 29.40 13.81
C GLU A 370 16.99 29.12 12.55
N ASN A 371 17.65 28.99 11.40
CA ASN A 371 16.98 28.66 10.14
C ASN A 371 16.44 27.23 10.15
N LEU A 372 17.16 26.28 10.77
CA LEU A 372 16.65 24.93 10.99
C LEU A 372 15.40 24.95 11.87
N ALA A 373 15.44 25.66 13.01
CA ALA A 373 14.30 25.77 13.93
C ALA A 373 13.05 26.32 13.23
N VAL A 374 13.20 27.40 12.47
CA VAL A 374 12.10 28.02 11.72
C VAL A 374 11.58 27.11 10.61
N THR A 375 12.47 26.41 9.90
CA THR A 375 12.08 25.46 8.86
C THR A 375 11.22 24.33 9.44
N MET A 376 11.66 23.76 10.56
CA MET A 376 10.97 22.67 11.22
C MET A 376 9.67 23.11 11.91
N ALA A 377 9.65 24.32 12.48
CA ALA A 377 8.46 24.92 13.09
C ALA A 377 7.39 25.33 12.08
N SER A 378 7.77 25.63 10.83
CA SER A 378 6.87 26.11 9.79
C SER A 378 6.51 25.06 8.74
N ALA A 379 6.90 23.80 8.95
CA ALA A 379 6.74 22.71 7.99
C ALA A 379 7.29 23.09 6.59
N GLY A 380 8.46 23.74 6.55
CA GLY A 380 9.12 24.18 5.33
C GLY A 380 8.47 25.38 4.63
N TYR A 381 7.47 26.02 5.24
CA TYR A 381 6.89 27.26 4.72
C TYR A 381 7.92 28.40 4.72
N TYR A 382 8.72 28.49 5.78
CA TYR A 382 9.92 29.32 5.86
C TYR A 382 11.16 28.44 5.81
N ARG A 383 12.24 28.95 5.22
CA ARG A 383 13.57 28.32 5.19
C ARG A 383 14.61 29.16 5.91
N CYS A 384 14.49 30.48 5.79
CA CYS A 384 15.43 31.41 6.40
C CYS A 384 14.68 32.53 7.12
N VAL A 385 15.25 32.98 8.24
CA VAL A 385 14.78 34.18 8.93
C VAL A 385 15.11 35.42 8.10
N LYS A 386 16.38 35.56 7.70
CA LYS A 386 16.88 36.74 6.98
C LYS A 386 17.21 36.42 5.53
N LYS A 387 17.08 37.42 4.67
CA LYS A 387 17.44 37.28 3.24
C LYS A 387 18.91 36.91 3.02
N LEU A 388 19.80 37.41 3.87
CA LEU A 388 21.24 37.14 3.77
C LEU A 388 21.57 35.64 3.90
N ASP A 389 20.75 34.89 4.63
CA ASP A 389 20.97 33.45 4.88
C ASP A 389 20.47 32.56 3.71
N CYS A 390 19.65 33.14 2.82
CA CYS A 390 19.08 32.49 1.64
C CYS A 390 19.38 33.35 0.38
N PRO A 391 20.65 33.48 -0.06
CA PRO A 391 21.02 34.41 -1.14
C PRO A 391 20.57 33.97 -2.54
N GLU A 392 20.25 32.68 -2.71
CA GLU A 392 19.78 32.13 -3.98
C GLU A 392 18.39 32.65 -4.34
N ALA A 393 18.22 33.10 -5.59
CA ALA A 393 16.98 33.70 -6.06
C ALA A 393 15.75 32.78 -5.91
N GLU A 394 15.97 31.47 -6.00
CA GLU A 394 14.96 30.42 -5.82
C GLU A 394 14.42 30.35 -4.38
N HIS A 395 15.16 30.91 -3.41
CA HIS A 395 14.79 30.92 -1.99
C HIS A 395 14.12 32.21 -1.53
N ASN A 396 13.99 33.22 -2.40
CA ASN A 396 13.35 34.50 -2.06
C ASN A 396 11.90 34.34 -1.55
N ASN A 397 11.21 33.29 -2.01
CA ASN A 397 9.83 32.97 -1.60
C ASN A 397 9.76 32.14 -0.31
N TYR A 398 10.83 32.01 0.46
CA TYR A 398 10.89 31.22 1.71
C TYR A 398 11.49 31.98 2.89
N ILE A 399 11.66 33.30 2.78
CA ILE A 399 12.25 34.15 3.82
C ILE A 399 11.15 34.74 4.70
N VAL A 400 11.30 34.69 6.03
CA VAL A 400 10.31 35.21 6.99
C VAL A 400 10.02 36.70 6.76
N GLU A 401 11.04 37.51 6.49
CA GLU A 401 10.93 38.95 6.29
C GLU A 401 10.09 39.36 5.06
N THR A 402 10.11 38.55 3.99
CA THR A 402 9.56 38.95 2.68
C THR A 402 8.38 38.09 2.21
N LYS A 403 8.23 36.88 2.74
CA LYS A 403 7.12 35.99 2.40
C LYS A 403 5.87 36.37 3.20
N THR A 404 4.70 36.13 2.60
CA THR A 404 3.40 36.25 3.28
C THR A 404 3.43 35.57 4.66
N LYS A 405 2.76 36.18 5.64
CA LYS A 405 2.69 35.64 7.00
C LYS A 405 2.06 34.25 7.01
N MET A 406 2.67 33.31 7.72
CA MET A 406 2.14 31.96 7.91
C MET A 406 0.78 32.03 8.61
N ASN A 407 -0.19 31.28 8.10
CA ASN A 407 -1.52 31.22 8.69
C ASN A 407 -1.46 30.41 9.99
N ASN A 408 -2.27 30.82 10.98
CA ASN A 408 -2.32 30.16 12.29
C ASN A 408 -2.80 28.71 12.26
N LEU A 409 -3.36 28.22 11.15
CA LEU A 409 -3.75 26.84 10.91
C LEU A 409 -2.74 26.06 10.05
N LEU A 410 -1.58 26.67 9.73
CA LEU A 410 -0.63 26.18 8.72
C LEU A 410 -1.24 26.03 7.32
N ASN A 411 -2.41 26.61 7.05
CA ASN A 411 -3.15 26.39 5.81
C ASN A 411 -2.39 26.75 4.53
N ASN A 412 -1.46 27.68 4.62
CA ASN A 412 -0.62 28.12 3.52
C ASN A 412 0.75 27.41 3.47
N ALA A 413 1.05 26.53 4.42
CA ALA A 413 2.22 25.66 4.35
C ALA A 413 2.00 24.54 3.32
N PRO A 414 3.07 23.98 2.74
CA PRO A 414 2.98 22.79 1.90
C PRO A 414 2.18 21.67 2.59
N ALA A 415 1.45 20.87 1.82
CA ALA A 415 0.71 19.72 2.37
C ALA A 415 1.63 18.61 2.88
N SER A 416 2.88 18.57 2.39
CA SER A 416 3.94 17.69 2.84
C SER A 416 5.24 18.47 3.03
N PHE A 417 6.04 18.06 4.00
CA PHE A 417 7.34 18.66 4.31
C PHE A 417 8.39 17.55 4.40
N GLN A 418 9.35 17.55 3.49
CA GLN A 418 10.39 16.53 3.37
C GLN A 418 11.38 16.50 4.55
N GLY A 419 11.43 17.56 5.37
CA GLY A 419 12.16 17.54 6.64
C GLY A 419 13.68 17.53 6.52
N ALA A 420 14.33 17.02 7.57
CA ALA A 420 15.77 16.90 7.68
C ALA A 420 16.15 15.64 8.47
N VAL A 421 17.29 15.03 8.13
CA VAL A 421 17.92 13.98 8.94
C VAL A 421 18.89 14.65 9.91
N LEU A 422 18.59 14.58 11.20
CA LEU A 422 19.33 15.24 12.26
C LEU A 422 20.03 14.22 13.15
N ARG A 423 21.29 14.47 13.47
CA ARG A 423 22.04 13.79 14.52
C ARG A 423 22.16 14.72 15.72
N PHE A 424 21.35 14.48 16.75
CA PHE A 424 21.41 15.24 18.00
C PHE A 424 22.63 14.86 18.84
N GLN A 425 23.20 15.83 19.57
CA GLN A 425 24.18 15.57 20.62
C GLN A 425 23.51 14.97 21.86
N ARG A 426 24.32 14.35 22.73
CA ARG A 426 23.88 13.77 24.00
C ARG A 426 23.07 14.78 24.82
N GLY A 427 21.88 14.40 25.28
CA GLY A 427 20.97 15.32 25.96
C GLY A 427 19.53 14.81 26.00
N ILE A 428 18.66 15.57 26.66
CA ILE A 428 17.22 15.33 26.74
C ILE A 428 16.53 16.52 26.09
N TYR A 429 15.65 16.25 25.12
CA TYR A 429 14.95 17.27 24.34
C TYR A 429 13.45 16.97 24.36
N HIS A 430 12.65 17.87 24.92
CA HIS A 430 11.20 17.81 24.84
C HIS A 430 10.71 18.55 23.62
N TYR A 431 9.79 17.96 22.86
CA TYR A 431 9.23 18.59 21.68
C TYR A 431 7.74 18.30 21.56
N MET A 432 7.07 19.10 20.74
CA MET A 432 5.70 18.87 20.34
C MET A 432 5.51 19.06 18.84
N SER A 433 4.51 18.35 18.32
CA SER A 433 3.89 18.65 17.03
C SER A 433 2.60 19.42 17.25
N THR A 434 2.51 20.58 16.62
CA THR A 434 1.35 21.45 16.71
C THR A 434 0.46 21.15 15.52
N ARG A 435 -0.69 20.50 15.76
CA ARG A 435 -1.70 20.34 14.72
C ARG A 435 -2.26 21.70 14.39
N ASN A 436 -2.11 22.13 13.15
CA ASN A 436 -2.64 23.41 12.66
C ASN A 436 -2.19 24.59 13.52
N ASN A 437 -0.94 24.60 14.00
CA ASN A 437 -0.33 25.66 14.84
C ASN A 437 -1.23 26.17 15.99
N ASN A 438 -2.16 25.31 16.44
CA ASN A 438 -3.10 25.57 17.50
C ASN A 438 -2.60 24.82 18.74
N PHE A 439 -1.86 25.55 19.56
CA PHE A 439 -1.16 25.17 20.80
C PHE A 439 -2.11 24.71 21.92
N SER A 440 -3.04 23.82 21.57
CA SER A 440 -4.05 23.24 22.45
C SER A 440 -3.44 22.10 23.28
N ASN A 441 -4.13 21.72 24.34
CA ASN A 441 -3.78 20.56 25.16
C ASN A 441 -3.90 19.21 24.42
N ARG A 442 -4.29 19.20 23.13
CA ARG A 442 -4.34 18.02 22.25
C ARG A 442 -3.09 17.84 21.37
N SER A 443 -1.99 18.50 21.73
CA SER A 443 -0.72 18.41 20.99
C SER A 443 -0.01 17.07 21.24
N GLN A 444 0.57 16.48 20.20
CA GLN A 444 1.41 15.29 20.35
C GLN A 444 2.77 15.74 20.88
N LYS A 445 3.13 15.29 22.09
CA LYS A 445 4.38 15.66 22.76
C LYS A 445 5.21 14.42 23.02
N SER A 446 6.53 14.56 22.96
CA SER A 446 7.45 13.46 23.22
C SER A 446 8.80 13.98 23.67
N THR A 447 9.67 13.05 24.09
CA THR A 447 11.03 13.32 24.55
C THR A 447 12.02 12.53 23.72
N ILE A 448 13.04 13.20 23.20
CA ILE A 448 14.21 12.56 22.61
C ILE A 448 15.29 12.51 23.69
N THR A 449 15.75 11.30 24.03
CA THR A 449 16.90 11.11 24.91
C THR A 449 18.05 10.53 24.09
N VAL A 450 19.14 11.28 23.99
CA VAL A 450 20.36 10.86 23.31
C VAL A 450 21.39 10.52 24.38
N VAL A 451 21.81 9.26 24.43
CA VAL A 451 22.73 8.71 25.45
C VAL A 451 24.17 8.62 24.98
#